data_AF-A0A2V5TTG9-F1
#
_entry.id   AF-A0A2V5TTG9-F1
#
_cell.length_a   1.000
_cell.length_b   1.000
_cell.length_c   1.000
_cell.angle_alpha   90.00
_cell.angle_beta   90.00
_cell.angle_gamma   90.00
#
_symmetry.space_group_name_H-M   'P 1'
#
loop_
_entity.id
_entity.type
_entity.pdbx_description
1 polymer ?
#
loop_
_entity_poly.entity_id
_entity_poly.type
_entity_poly.pdbx_seq_one_letter_code
_entity_poly.pdbx_strand_id
1 'polypeptide(L)'
;KENPPTEDSQGRRRRSGVYHPFAWRGWKDFGTGALGDMACHAVNMPFRALKLGYPNAVECEETSELHQETYPKTSRIRFEFPAREGLPPLKFWWYDGDPNDPSVKPLRPHEDIAREIVALRGSLPASGCLLIGDKGKIFTPDDYGWQFYFMLAGDSGFTPSKTKVDDQEVEHEAIRHVPQTIPRLPSSNNDQMQKKEWLDAVRGGPPAYSNFDIAAYLSEIILLGCVAMRVGVGRRLEWDGPKMRAKDAPEAAQYVHREYRKGWEL
;
A
#
# COMPACT_ATOMS: atom_id res chain seq x y z
N LYS A 1 10.20 -3.29 -26.94
CA LYS A 1 11.16 -3.96 -27.86
C LYS A 1 11.82 -5.08 -27.07
N GLU A 2 11.47 -6.34 -27.33
CA GLU A 2 12.10 -7.47 -26.65
C GLU A 2 13.54 -7.64 -27.15
N ASN A 3 14.48 -7.85 -26.22
CA ASN A 3 15.83 -8.26 -26.59
C ASN A 3 15.81 -9.71 -27.08
N PRO A 4 16.53 -10.04 -28.17
CA PRO A 4 16.58 -11.41 -28.67
C PRO A 4 17.13 -12.36 -27.60
N PRO A 5 16.62 -13.61 -27.53
CA PRO A 5 17.14 -14.59 -26.58
C PRO A 5 18.61 -14.90 -26.87
N THR A 6 19.44 -14.98 -25.83
CA THR A 6 20.82 -15.47 -25.90
C THR A 6 20.86 -16.92 -25.39
N GLU A 7 21.64 -17.79 -26.02
CA GLU A 7 21.77 -19.19 -25.57
C GLU A 7 22.93 -19.31 -24.57
N ASP A 8 22.71 -20.04 -23.46
CA ASP A 8 23.80 -20.36 -22.53
C ASP A 8 24.59 -21.60 -22.99
N SER A 9 25.64 -21.96 -22.25
CA SER A 9 26.55 -23.07 -22.58
C SER A 9 25.87 -24.45 -22.64
N GLN A 10 24.57 -24.53 -22.30
CA GLN A 10 23.75 -25.73 -22.37
C GLN A 10 22.64 -25.62 -23.43
N GLY A 11 22.69 -24.61 -24.32
CA GLY A 11 21.71 -24.41 -25.40
C GLY A 11 20.36 -23.89 -24.90
N ARG A 12 20.27 -23.41 -23.66
CA ARG A 12 19.01 -22.87 -23.11
C ARG A 12 18.86 -21.42 -23.55
N ARG A 13 17.75 -21.10 -24.21
CA ARG A 13 17.40 -19.72 -24.57
C ARG A 13 17.11 -18.91 -23.31
N ARG A 14 18.01 -18.00 -22.96
CA ARG A 14 17.82 -16.96 -21.95
C ARG A 14 17.24 -15.73 -22.61
N ARG A 15 16.01 -15.38 -22.25
CA ARG A 15 15.47 -14.04 -22.56
C ARG A 15 15.98 -13.06 -21.51
N SER A 16 16.66 -12.01 -21.96
CA SER A 16 17.08 -10.92 -21.08
C SER A 16 15.86 -10.13 -20.59
N GLY A 17 15.89 -9.67 -19.34
CA GLY A 17 14.84 -8.79 -18.79
C GLY A 17 13.57 -9.48 -18.29
N VAL A 18 13.52 -10.82 -18.28
CA VAL A 18 12.35 -11.57 -17.78
C VAL A 18 12.18 -11.45 -16.26
N TYR A 19 13.28 -11.53 -15.52
CA TYR A 19 13.32 -11.45 -14.05
C TYR A 19 14.15 -10.25 -13.59
N HIS A 20 15.45 -10.26 -13.88
CA HIS A 20 16.36 -9.19 -13.45
C HIS A 20 16.39 -8.02 -14.45
N PRO A 21 16.68 -6.80 -13.97
CA PRO A 21 16.93 -6.45 -12.56
C PRO A 21 15.65 -6.18 -11.75
N PHE A 22 14.49 -6.01 -12.40
CA PHE A 22 13.30 -5.44 -11.76
C PHE A 22 12.03 -6.29 -11.85
N ALA A 23 11.82 -7.02 -12.95
CA ALA A 23 10.56 -7.70 -13.22
C ALA A 23 10.25 -8.85 -12.25
N TRP A 24 11.26 -9.43 -11.59
CA TRP A 24 11.14 -10.57 -10.65
C TRP A 24 10.08 -10.34 -9.57
N ARG A 25 9.88 -9.11 -9.11
CA ARG A 25 8.89 -8.77 -8.08
C ARG A 25 7.44 -9.05 -8.51
N GLY A 26 7.18 -9.06 -9.81
CA GLY A 26 5.88 -9.39 -10.40
C GLY A 26 5.60 -10.88 -10.51
N TRP A 27 6.60 -11.74 -10.28
CA TRP A 27 6.46 -13.19 -10.34
C TRP A 27 6.09 -13.74 -8.96
N LYS A 28 5.11 -14.65 -8.90
CA LYS A 28 4.57 -15.18 -7.64
C LYS A 28 5.55 -16.01 -6.84
N ASP A 29 6.57 -16.56 -7.49
CA ASP A 29 7.63 -17.35 -6.83
C ASP A 29 8.67 -16.48 -6.13
N PHE A 30 8.83 -15.21 -6.53
CA PHE A 30 9.90 -14.33 -6.07
C PHE A 30 9.38 -13.08 -5.36
N GLY A 31 8.18 -12.63 -5.67
CA GLY A 31 7.63 -11.38 -5.15
C GLY A 31 6.13 -11.42 -4.94
N THR A 32 5.58 -10.21 -4.77
CA THR A 32 4.22 -9.98 -4.28
C THR A 32 3.47 -8.96 -5.15
N GLY A 33 3.96 -8.71 -6.37
CA GLY A 33 3.39 -7.75 -7.30
C GLY A 33 3.49 -6.31 -6.81
N ALA A 34 2.78 -5.40 -7.48
CA ALA A 34 2.76 -3.99 -7.14
C ALA A 34 2.18 -3.72 -5.74
N LEU A 35 1.19 -4.51 -5.30
CA LEU A 35 0.63 -4.44 -3.96
C LEU A 35 1.70 -4.56 -2.88
N GLY A 36 2.43 -5.68 -2.82
CA GLY A 36 3.42 -5.85 -1.74
C GLY A 36 4.64 -4.94 -1.86
N ASP A 37 4.99 -4.52 -3.09
CA ASP A 37 6.09 -3.58 -3.36
C ASP A 37 5.74 -2.15 -2.90
N MET A 38 4.57 -1.63 -3.28
CA MET A 38 4.24 -0.20 -3.08
C MET A 38 3.37 0.07 -1.85
N ALA A 39 2.50 -0.86 -1.46
CA ALA A 39 1.58 -0.60 -0.35
C ALA A 39 2.29 -0.48 0.99
N CYS A 40 3.46 -1.10 1.17
CA CYS A 40 4.26 -0.91 2.38
C CYS A 40 4.74 0.54 2.56
N HIS A 41 4.90 1.29 1.46
CA HIS A 41 5.18 2.71 1.48
C HIS A 41 3.89 3.51 1.75
N ALA A 42 2.90 3.39 0.86
CA ALA A 42 1.72 4.26 0.85
C ALA A 42 0.74 4.02 2.01
N VAL A 43 0.67 2.80 2.56
CA VAL A 43 -0.36 2.41 3.52
C VAL A 43 0.08 2.60 4.97
N ASN A 44 1.37 2.81 5.25
CA ASN A 44 1.85 2.98 6.63
C ASN A 44 1.17 4.14 7.37
N MET A 45 0.91 5.26 6.70
CA MET A 45 0.22 6.41 7.29
C MET A 45 -1.23 6.08 7.70
N PRO A 46 -2.13 5.66 6.78
CA PRO A 46 -3.51 5.36 7.16
C PRO A 46 -3.60 4.17 8.10
N PHE A 47 -2.71 3.17 7.97
CA PHE A 47 -2.68 1.99 8.83
C PHE A 47 -2.48 2.37 10.30
N ARG A 48 -1.49 3.23 10.59
CA ARG A 48 -1.25 3.72 11.96
C ARG A 48 -2.33 4.69 12.41
N ALA A 49 -2.65 5.69 11.59
CA ALA A 49 -3.58 6.76 11.97
C ALA A 49 -4.99 6.23 12.28
N LEU A 50 -5.42 5.19 11.54
CA LEU A 50 -6.75 4.60 11.70
C LEU A 50 -6.74 3.34 12.57
N LYS A 51 -5.61 3.00 13.22
CA LYS A 51 -5.45 1.81 14.07
C LYS A 51 -5.91 0.54 13.36
N LEU A 52 -5.45 0.34 12.13
CA LEU A 52 -5.84 -0.83 11.35
C LEU A 52 -5.19 -2.09 11.93
N GLY A 53 -5.95 -3.18 11.85
CA GLY A 53 -5.52 -4.52 12.21
C GLY A 53 -6.07 -5.50 11.20
N TYR A 54 -6.43 -6.71 11.61
CA TYR A 54 -6.98 -7.68 10.67
C TYR A 54 -8.33 -7.24 10.09
N PRO A 55 -8.52 -7.35 8.76
CA PRO A 55 -9.82 -7.13 8.16
C PRO A 55 -10.75 -8.31 8.46
N ASN A 56 -12.06 -8.05 8.45
CA ASN A 56 -13.09 -9.09 8.45
C ASN A 56 -13.18 -9.76 7.08
N ALA A 57 -12.88 -9.03 6.01
CA ALA A 57 -12.89 -9.56 4.67
C ALA A 57 -11.95 -8.83 3.72
N VAL A 58 -11.55 -9.55 2.67
CA VAL A 58 -10.82 -9.01 1.52
C VAL A 58 -11.50 -9.48 0.24
N GLU A 59 -11.44 -8.68 -0.81
CA GLU A 59 -11.93 -9.05 -2.14
C GLU A 59 -11.03 -8.43 -3.20
N CYS A 60 -10.56 -9.24 -4.14
CA CYS A 60 -10.00 -8.72 -5.37
C CYS A 60 -11.16 -8.43 -6.34
N GLU A 61 -11.55 -7.17 -6.49
CA GLU A 61 -12.75 -6.81 -7.26
C GLU A 61 -12.51 -6.86 -8.78
N GLU A 62 -11.31 -6.47 -9.22
CA GLU A 62 -10.98 -6.35 -10.63
C GLU A 62 -9.47 -6.38 -10.84
N THR A 63 -9.01 -6.95 -11.95
CA THR A 63 -7.59 -6.94 -12.35
C THR A 63 -7.47 -6.86 -13.87
N SER A 64 -6.25 -6.63 -14.38
CA SER A 64 -5.93 -7.09 -15.75
C SER A 64 -6.00 -8.62 -15.84
N GLU A 65 -5.63 -9.17 -16.99
CA GLU A 65 -5.49 -10.62 -17.16
C GLU A 65 -4.69 -11.25 -16.01
N LEU A 66 -5.22 -12.37 -15.50
CA LEU A 66 -4.54 -13.21 -14.51
C LEU A 66 -3.68 -14.22 -15.22
N HIS A 67 -2.41 -14.27 -14.85
CA HIS A 67 -1.49 -15.32 -15.31
C HIS A 67 -1.19 -16.28 -14.16
N GLN A 68 -0.79 -17.51 -14.50
CA GLN A 68 -0.45 -18.50 -13.50
C GLN A 68 0.78 -18.08 -12.68
N GLU A 69 1.81 -17.54 -13.33
CA GLU A 69 3.14 -17.30 -12.74
C GLU A 69 3.34 -15.86 -12.25
N THR A 70 2.56 -14.89 -12.75
CA THR A 70 2.75 -13.46 -12.45
C THR A 70 1.50 -12.80 -11.88
N TYR A 71 1.70 -11.74 -11.11
CA TYR A 71 0.63 -10.85 -10.68
C TYR A 71 0.14 -9.98 -11.84
N PRO A 72 -1.14 -9.55 -11.81
CA PRO A 72 -1.69 -8.67 -12.83
C PRO A 72 -0.97 -7.31 -12.86
N LYS A 73 -1.03 -6.65 -14.00
CA LYS A 73 -0.44 -5.32 -14.22
C LYS A 73 -1.23 -4.19 -13.55
N THR A 74 -2.50 -4.43 -13.25
CA THR A 74 -3.37 -3.54 -12.48
C THR A 74 -4.36 -4.36 -11.66
N SER A 75 -4.70 -3.87 -10.47
CA SER A 75 -5.66 -4.48 -9.57
C SER A 75 -6.47 -3.42 -8.82
N ARG A 76 -7.71 -3.77 -8.47
CA ARG A 76 -8.56 -3.10 -7.48
C ARG A 76 -8.91 -4.10 -6.40
N ILE A 77 -8.43 -3.85 -5.18
CA ILE A 77 -8.62 -4.76 -4.04
C ILE A 77 -9.29 -4.00 -2.92
N ARG A 78 -10.36 -4.58 -2.37
CA ARG A 78 -11.13 -4.02 -1.27
C ARG A 78 -10.88 -4.81 0.01
N PHE A 79 -10.60 -4.09 1.09
CA PHE A 79 -10.49 -4.61 2.44
C PHE A 79 -11.61 -4.03 3.29
N GLU A 80 -12.21 -4.85 4.14
CA GLU A 80 -13.24 -4.44 5.10
C GLU A 80 -12.72 -4.62 6.52
N PHE A 81 -12.33 -3.52 7.16
CA PHE A 81 -11.88 -3.51 8.54
C PHE A 81 -13.06 -3.35 9.50
N PRO A 82 -13.08 -4.10 10.61
CA PRO A 82 -14.11 -3.97 11.63
C PRO A 82 -14.07 -2.59 12.31
N ALA A 83 -15.10 -2.31 13.12
CA ALA A 83 -14.99 -1.26 14.12
C ALA A 83 -13.80 -1.56 15.05
N ARG A 84 -13.10 -0.50 15.47
CA ARG A 84 -11.97 -0.57 16.40
C ARG A 84 -12.12 0.53 17.43
N GLU A 85 -11.14 0.66 18.33
CA GLU A 85 -11.11 1.61 19.45
C GLU A 85 -11.69 3.01 19.16
N GLY A 86 -13.01 3.17 19.37
CA GLY A 86 -13.73 4.43 19.15
C GLY A 86 -13.88 4.85 17.68
N LEU A 87 -13.57 3.99 16.70
CA LEU A 87 -13.60 4.33 15.28
C LEU A 87 -14.50 3.34 14.49
N PRO A 88 -15.32 3.83 13.52
CA PRO A 88 -16.34 3.04 12.82
C PRO A 88 -15.77 2.12 11.73
N PRO A 89 -16.42 1.01 11.34
CA PRO A 89 -15.90 0.12 10.30
C PRO A 89 -15.39 0.87 9.05
N LEU A 90 -14.26 0.43 8.50
CA LEU A 90 -13.59 1.10 7.39
C LEU A 90 -13.53 0.19 6.17
N LYS A 91 -13.92 0.72 5.02
CA LYS A 91 -13.57 0.12 3.73
C LYS A 91 -12.32 0.80 3.19
N PHE A 92 -11.37 -0.01 2.75
CA PHE A 92 -10.11 0.43 2.18
C PHE A 92 -9.97 -0.17 0.79
N TRP A 93 -9.62 0.66 -0.18
CA TRP A 93 -9.35 0.21 -1.55
C TRP A 93 -7.90 0.48 -1.92
N TRP A 94 -7.27 -0.55 -2.47
CA TRP A 94 -5.99 -0.46 -3.16
C TRP A 94 -6.24 -0.42 -4.68
N TYR A 95 -5.51 0.46 -5.35
CA TYR A 95 -5.47 0.55 -6.80
C TYR A 95 -4.00 0.61 -7.23
N ASP A 96 -3.59 -0.23 -8.17
CA ASP A 96 -2.26 -0.17 -8.77
C ASP A 96 -2.30 -0.26 -10.30
N GLY A 97 -1.18 0.09 -10.92
CA GLY A 97 -0.97 0.00 -12.36
C GLY A 97 -0.20 1.18 -12.92
N ASP A 98 0.68 0.90 -13.87
CA ASP A 98 1.50 1.91 -14.54
C ASP A 98 0.64 2.77 -15.49
N PRO A 99 0.52 4.09 -15.26
CA PRO A 99 -0.23 4.98 -16.16
C PRO A 99 0.37 5.08 -17.57
N ASN A 100 1.61 4.66 -17.76
CA ASN A 100 2.31 4.70 -19.04
C ASN A 100 2.34 3.34 -19.75
N ASP A 101 1.78 2.28 -19.18
CA ASP A 101 1.74 0.98 -19.86
C ASP A 101 0.75 1.04 -21.03
N PRO A 102 1.21 0.90 -22.30
CA PRO A 102 0.33 0.97 -23.46
C PRO A 102 -0.57 -0.25 -23.64
N SER A 103 -0.30 -1.34 -22.90
CA SER A 103 -1.05 -2.61 -23.02
C SER A 103 -2.21 -2.74 -22.06
N VAL A 104 -2.24 -1.95 -20.98
CA VAL A 104 -3.27 -2.04 -19.93
C VAL A 104 -3.60 -0.63 -19.45
N LYS A 105 -4.88 -0.25 -19.55
CA LYS A 105 -5.38 0.95 -18.86
C LYS A 105 -5.47 0.63 -17.36
N PRO A 106 -4.78 1.37 -16.48
CA PRO A 106 -4.82 1.07 -15.05
C PRO A 106 -6.19 1.36 -14.45
N LEU A 107 -6.60 0.51 -13.52
CA LEU A 107 -7.75 0.74 -12.66
C LEU A 107 -7.46 1.96 -11.77
N ARG A 108 -8.48 2.80 -11.60
CA ARG A 108 -8.41 4.03 -10.80
C ARG A 108 -9.66 4.16 -9.95
N PRO A 109 -9.62 4.93 -8.86
CA PRO A 109 -10.82 5.31 -8.12
C PRO A 109 -11.87 5.92 -9.05
N HIS A 110 -13.15 5.72 -8.72
CA HIS A 110 -14.24 6.29 -9.50
C HIS A 110 -14.20 7.83 -9.47
N GLU A 111 -14.74 8.46 -10.51
CA GLU A 111 -14.62 9.91 -10.73
C GLU A 111 -15.19 10.73 -9.57
N ASP A 112 -16.32 10.31 -8.99
CA ASP A 112 -16.94 10.95 -7.82
C ASP A 112 -16.05 10.97 -6.57
N ILE A 113 -15.17 9.97 -6.42
CA ILE A 113 -14.19 9.88 -5.34
C ILE A 113 -12.98 10.77 -5.64
N ALA A 114 -12.53 10.80 -6.90
CA ALA A 114 -11.28 11.42 -7.33
C ALA A 114 -11.40 12.89 -7.80
N ARG A 115 -12.62 13.39 -8.05
CA ARG A 115 -12.85 14.69 -8.70
C ARG A 115 -12.14 15.85 -8.04
N GLU A 116 -12.10 15.94 -6.70
CA GLU A 116 -11.46 17.07 -6.03
C GLU A 116 -9.93 16.99 -6.11
N ILE A 117 -9.36 15.78 -6.25
CA ILE A 117 -7.93 15.60 -6.54
C ILE A 117 -7.62 16.06 -7.95
N VAL A 118 -8.45 15.70 -8.93
CA VAL A 118 -8.29 16.14 -10.33
C VAL A 118 -8.48 17.65 -10.46
N ALA A 119 -9.45 18.24 -9.75
CA ALA A 119 -9.64 19.69 -9.72
C ALA A 119 -8.41 20.41 -9.13
N LEU A 120 -7.79 19.85 -8.09
CA LEU A 120 -6.58 20.40 -7.49
C LEU A 120 -5.35 20.28 -8.40
N ARG A 121 -5.17 19.15 -9.09
CA ARG A 121 -3.89 18.78 -9.74
C ARG A 121 -3.94 18.69 -11.26
N GLY A 122 -5.11 18.81 -11.87
CA GLY A 122 -5.36 18.56 -13.30
C GLY A 122 -5.47 17.07 -13.66
N SER A 123 -4.85 16.17 -12.89
CA SER A 123 -4.91 14.72 -13.05
C SER A 123 -4.68 13.99 -11.72
N LEU A 124 -4.98 12.69 -11.68
CA LEU A 124 -4.56 11.85 -10.56
C LEU A 124 -3.02 11.75 -10.53
N PRO A 125 -2.39 11.86 -9.34
CA PRO A 125 -0.96 11.61 -9.21
C PRO A 125 -0.62 10.14 -9.51
N ALA A 126 0.67 9.87 -9.74
CA ALA A 126 1.15 8.51 -9.95
C ALA A 126 0.91 7.61 -8.72
N SER A 127 1.08 8.17 -7.53
CA SER A 127 0.79 7.54 -6.24
C SER A 127 0.12 8.51 -5.28
N GLY A 128 -0.49 7.99 -4.21
CA GLY A 128 -1.10 8.81 -3.18
C GLY A 128 -2.08 8.04 -2.31
N CYS A 129 -2.60 8.72 -1.30
CA CYS A 129 -3.59 8.17 -0.39
C CYS A 129 -4.68 9.21 -0.13
N LEU A 130 -5.94 8.77 -0.18
CA LEU A 130 -7.12 9.58 0.12
C LEU A 130 -7.86 8.96 1.31
N LEU A 131 -8.06 9.75 2.37
CA LEU A 131 -8.89 9.41 3.50
C LEU A 131 -10.16 10.26 3.42
N ILE A 132 -11.32 9.61 3.58
CA ILE A 132 -12.63 10.25 3.54
C ILE A 132 -13.30 10.02 4.90
N GLY A 133 -13.60 11.11 5.60
CA GLY A 133 -14.31 11.13 6.86
C GLY A 133 -15.60 11.96 6.77
N ASP A 134 -16.35 11.97 7.86
CA ASP A 134 -17.58 12.75 8.04
C ASP A 134 -17.33 14.26 8.03
N LYS A 135 -16.18 14.70 8.55
CA LYS A 135 -15.79 16.11 8.64
C LYS A 135 -14.98 16.62 7.46
N GLY A 136 -14.62 15.76 6.51
CA GLY A 136 -13.79 16.14 5.38
C GLY A 136 -12.89 15.05 4.83
N LYS A 137 -11.96 15.45 3.96
CA LYS A 137 -11.01 14.59 3.25
C LYS A 137 -9.57 15.00 3.58
N ILE A 138 -8.69 14.01 3.65
CA ILE A 138 -7.23 14.19 3.71
C ILE A 138 -6.62 13.50 2.50
N PHE A 139 -5.75 14.20 1.79
CA PHE A 139 -5.10 13.69 0.60
C PHE A 139 -3.59 13.91 0.65
N THR A 140 -2.83 12.88 0.29
CA THR A 140 -1.40 12.99 0.03
C THR A 140 -1.10 12.50 -1.41
N PRO A 141 -0.35 13.27 -2.22
CA PRO A 141 -0.06 12.93 -3.61
C PRO A 141 1.24 12.13 -3.77
N ASP A 142 1.68 11.43 -2.73
CA ASP A 142 2.92 10.67 -2.70
C ASP A 142 2.83 9.43 -1.79
N ASP A 143 3.81 8.53 -1.92
CA ASP A 143 3.86 7.25 -1.18
C ASP A 143 4.31 7.38 0.28
N TYR A 144 4.79 8.54 0.71
CA TYR A 144 5.48 8.69 1.99
C TYR A 144 4.81 9.69 2.93
N GLY A 145 3.75 10.36 2.48
CA GLY A 145 3.09 11.42 3.23
C GLY A 145 3.98 12.65 3.39
N TRP A 146 4.73 13.04 2.34
CA TRP A 146 5.53 14.27 2.37
C TRP A 146 4.68 15.53 2.29
N GLN A 147 3.58 15.47 1.54
CA GLN A 147 2.65 16.58 1.41
C GLN A 147 1.24 16.14 1.77
N PHE A 148 0.57 16.97 2.57
CA PHE A 148 -0.83 16.76 2.93
C PHE A 148 -1.67 17.94 2.46
N TYR A 149 -2.86 17.60 1.97
CA TYR A 149 -3.93 18.50 1.61
C TYR A 149 -5.18 18.14 2.40
N PHE A 150 -5.92 19.16 2.81
CA PHE A 150 -7.12 19.03 3.61
C PHE A 150 -8.29 19.69 2.90
N MET A 151 -9.47 19.09 3.02
CA MET A 151 -10.74 19.64 2.57
C MET A 151 -11.78 19.34 3.63
N LEU A 152 -12.10 20.30 4.48
CA LEU A 152 -13.13 20.19 5.50
C LEU A 152 -14.54 20.29 4.87
N ALA A 153 -15.54 19.81 5.60
CA ALA A 153 -16.93 19.93 5.18
C ALA A 153 -17.32 21.41 4.97
N GLY A 154 -17.72 21.76 3.75
CA GLY A 154 -18.04 23.14 3.36
C GLY A 154 -16.94 23.81 2.52
N ASP A 155 -15.72 23.25 2.49
CA ASP A 155 -14.66 23.76 1.63
C ASP A 155 -14.98 23.54 0.14
N SER A 156 -14.53 24.46 -0.70
CA SER A 156 -14.67 24.37 -2.16
C SER A 156 -13.66 23.44 -2.81
N GLY A 157 -12.62 23.03 -2.08
CA GLY A 157 -11.58 22.13 -2.57
C GLY A 157 -10.46 21.92 -1.57
N PHE A 158 -9.48 21.11 -1.96
CA PHE A 158 -8.30 20.83 -1.15
C PHE A 158 -7.38 22.05 -1.03
N THR A 159 -6.89 22.31 0.18
CA THR A 159 -5.82 23.28 0.44
C THR A 159 -4.64 22.62 1.15
N PRO A 160 -3.40 23.11 0.95
CA PRO A 160 -2.22 22.52 1.59
C PRO A 160 -2.30 22.59 3.12
N SER A 161 -1.70 21.59 3.78
CA SER A 161 -1.52 21.55 5.24
C SER A 161 -0.89 22.82 5.82
N LYS A 162 -0.03 23.47 5.04
CA LYS A 162 0.63 24.72 5.40
C LYS A 162 0.71 25.62 4.17
N THR A 163 0.40 26.89 4.35
CA THR A 163 0.48 27.93 3.31
C THR A 163 1.35 29.08 3.77
N LYS A 164 1.76 29.96 2.84
CA LYS A 164 2.46 31.19 3.19
C LYS A 164 1.53 32.38 3.05
N VAL A 165 1.41 33.18 4.11
CA VAL A 165 0.70 34.46 4.13
C VAL A 165 1.68 35.50 4.67
N ASP A 166 1.99 36.53 3.86
CA ASP A 166 2.96 37.57 4.22
C ASP A 166 4.30 37.01 4.74
N ASP A 167 4.85 36.03 4.00
CA ASP A 167 6.08 35.27 4.32
C ASP A 167 6.03 34.45 5.62
N GLN A 168 4.89 34.38 6.29
CA GLN A 168 4.67 33.53 7.47
C GLN A 168 3.98 32.22 7.07
N GLU A 169 4.48 31.12 7.63
CA GLU A 169 3.83 29.82 7.49
C GLU A 169 2.58 29.76 8.36
N VAL A 170 1.43 29.52 7.74
CA VAL A 170 0.13 29.38 8.40
C VAL A 170 -0.35 27.94 8.22
N GLU A 171 -0.68 27.30 9.33
CA GLU A 171 -1.22 25.94 9.32
C GLU A 171 -2.70 25.93 8.97
N HIS A 172 -3.11 24.88 8.25
CA HIS A 172 -4.50 24.60 7.96
C HIS A 172 -5.31 24.40 9.25
N GLU A 173 -6.58 24.85 9.28
CA GLU A 173 -7.46 24.74 10.45
C GLU A 173 -7.54 23.30 10.99
N ALA A 174 -7.63 22.33 10.09
CA ALA A 174 -7.68 20.90 10.41
C ALA A 174 -6.51 20.39 11.28
N ILE A 175 -5.35 21.07 11.27
CA ILE A 175 -4.15 20.62 12.00
C ILE A 175 -3.66 21.61 13.07
N ARG A 176 -4.10 22.88 13.03
CA ARG A 176 -3.60 23.96 13.91
C ARG A 176 -3.71 23.66 15.40
N HIS A 177 -4.66 22.80 15.79
CA HIS A 177 -4.90 22.41 17.18
C HIS A 177 -4.56 20.96 17.48
N VAL A 178 -3.89 20.25 16.55
CA VAL A 178 -3.48 18.87 16.74
C VAL A 178 -2.13 18.84 17.46
N PRO A 179 -2.07 18.37 18.71
CA PRO A 179 -0.81 18.31 19.43
C PRO A 179 0.15 17.31 18.78
N GLN A 180 1.43 17.66 18.75
CA GLN A 180 2.47 16.70 18.37
C GLN A 180 2.64 15.65 19.47
N THR A 181 2.22 14.43 19.21
CA THR A 181 2.35 13.29 20.14
C THR A 181 3.45 12.31 19.74
N ILE A 182 3.93 12.39 18.50
CA ILE A 182 4.96 11.51 17.94
C ILE A 182 6.27 12.32 17.78
N PRO A 183 7.42 11.82 18.28
CA PRO A 183 8.71 12.44 18.04
C PRO A 183 8.98 12.60 16.54
N ARG A 184 9.48 13.77 16.14
CA ARG A 184 9.87 14.03 14.75
C ARG A 184 11.39 13.92 14.65
N LEU A 185 11.87 13.15 13.67
CA LEU A 185 13.26 13.21 13.27
C LEU A 185 13.53 14.58 12.63
N PRO A 186 14.74 15.17 12.79
CA PRO A 186 15.11 16.40 12.12
C PRO A 186 14.90 16.27 10.60
N SER A 187 14.34 17.32 9.97
CA SER A 187 13.93 17.30 8.57
C SER A 187 15.08 17.24 7.56
N SER A 188 16.34 17.38 8.01
CA SER A 188 17.51 17.25 7.15
C SER A 188 17.85 15.78 6.92
N ASN A 189 17.64 15.31 5.69
CA ASN A 189 18.05 13.98 5.20
C ASN A 189 17.36 12.80 5.91
N ASN A 190 16.05 12.71 5.75
CA ASN A 190 15.16 11.76 6.46
C ASN A 190 15.57 10.29 6.32
N ASP A 191 16.11 9.86 5.17
CA ASP A 191 16.63 8.50 4.98
C ASP A 191 17.79 8.18 5.94
N GLN A 192 18.74 9.13 6.08
CA GLN A 192 19.84 8.96 7.03
C GLN A 192 19.35 9.01 8.48
N MET A 193 18.34 9.83 8.77
CA MET A 193 17.78 9.92 10.12
C MET A 193 17.02 8.65 10.51
N GLN A 194 16.31 8.00 9.60
CA GLN A 194 15.69 6.70 9.84
C GLN A 194 16.75 5.62 10.11
N LYS A 195 17.84 5.60 9.34
CA LYS A 195 18.98 4.69 9.58
C LYS A 195 19.62 4.94 10.94
N LYS A 196 19.76 6.21 11.34
CA LYS A 196 20.28 6.58 12.65
C LYS A 196 19.36 6.08 13.77
N GLU A 197 18.04 6.27 13.63
CA GLU A 197 17.05 5.78 14.60
C GLU A 197 17.20 4.27 14.83
N TRP A 198 17.34 3.50 13.74
CA TRP A 198 17.59 2.06 13.82
C TRP A 198 18.93 1.73 14.53
N LEU A 199 20.02 2.43 14.20
CA LEU A 199 21.32 2.23 14.85
C LEU A 199 21.28 2.56 16.34
N ASP A 200 20.54 3.60 16.74
CA ASP A 200 20.38 3.97 18.14
C ASP A 200 19.59 2.89 18.90
N ALA A 201 18.53 2.34 18.30
CA ALA A 201 17.77 1.23 18.87
C ALA A 201 18.66 -0.02 19.08
N VAL A 202 19.49 -0.37 18.10
CA VAL A 202 20.46 -1.49 18.21
C VAL A 202 21.47 -1.29 19.34
N ARG A 203 21.82 -0.03 19.67
CA ARG A 203 22.74 0.33 20.75
C ARG A 203 22.09 0.34 22.14
N GLY A 204 20.82 -0.07 22.27
CA GLY A 204 20.07 -0.05 23.53
C GLY A 204 19.28 1.24 23.76
N GLY A 205 19.15 2.09 22.75
CA GLY A 205 18.24 3.23 22.75
C GLY A 205 16.77 2.82 22.65
N PRO A 206 15.84 3.79 22.54
CA PRO A 206 14.43 3.50 22.35
C PRO A 206 14.20 2.72 21.04
N PRO A 207 13.12 1.92 20.93
CA PRO A 207 12.76 1.26 19.70
C PRO A 207 12.58 2.26 18.55
N ALA A 208 13.02 1.88 17.35
CA ALA A 208 12.75 2.66 16.15
C ALA A 208 11.24 2.82 15.92
N TYR A 209 10.81 3.97 15.40
CA TYR A 209 9.39 4.22 15.11
C TYR A 209 8.87 3.23 14.06
N SER A 210 9.69 2.91 13.06
CA SER A 210 9.43 1.88 12.05
C SER A 210 10.09 0.54 12.43
N ASN A 211 9.63 -0.06 13.53
CA ASN A 211 10.10 -1.37 14.02
C ASN A 211 9.39 -2.56 13.35
N PHE A 212 9.73 -3.78 13.79
CA PHE A 212 9.15 -5.01 13.24
C PHE A 212 7.70 -5.25 13.66
N ASP A 213 7.27 -4.79 14.84
CA ASP A 213 5.88 -5.00 15.32
C ASP A 213 4.86 -4.37 14.37
N ILE A 214 5.20 -3.21 13.81
CA ILE A 214 4.37 -2.55 12.80
C ILE A 214 4.68 -3.01 11.38
N ALA A 215 5.95 -3.17 11.01
CA ALA A 215 6.31 -3.53 9.64
C ALA A 215 5.80 -4.94 9.28
N ALA A 216 6.02 -5.93 10.15
CA ALA A 216 5.54 -7.29 9.92
C ALA A 216 4.01 -7.34 9.88
N TYR A 217 3.36 -6.67 10.83
CA TYR A 217 1.91 -6.69 10.94
C TYR A 217 1.22 -6.02 9.74
N LEU A 218 1.71 -4.87 9.30
CA LEU A 218 1.22 -4.21 8.10
C LEU A 218 1.42 -5.09 6.86
N SER A 219 2.63 -5.63 6.67
CA SER A 219 2.93 -6.49 5.52
C SER A 219 2.03 -7.72 5.49
N GLU A 220 1.85 -8.40 6.62
CA GLU A 220 0.97 -9.58 6.72
C GLU A 220 -0.46 -9.27 6.27
N ILE A 221 -1.03 -8.17 6.76
CA ILE A 221 -2.40 -7.78 6.45
C ILE A 221 -2.56 -7.36 5.00
N ILE A 222 -1.62 -6.58 4.47
CA ILE A 222 -1.73 -6.07 3.10
C ILE A 222 -1.50 -7.18 2.07
N LEU A 223 -0.61 -8.14 2.35
CA LEU A 223 -0.38 -9.29 1.49
C LEU A 223 -1.59 -10.24 1.40
N LEU A 224 -2.59 -10.09 2.27
CA LEU A 224 -3.88 -10.75 2.10
C LEU A 224 -4.56 -10.38 0.77
N GLY A 225 -4.28 -9.19 0.20
CA GLY A 225 -4.74 -8.85 -1.15
C GLY A 225 -4.11 -9.73 -2.24
N CYS A 226 -2.86 -10.18 -2.06
CA CYS A 226 -2.26 -11.19 -2.95
C CYS A 226 -2.99 -12.52 -2.87
N VAL A 227 -3.39 -12.94 -1.68
CA VAL A 227 -4.21 -14.15 -1.49
C VAL A 227 -5.55 -13.98 -2.21
N ALA A 228 -6.24 -12.85 -2.06
CA ALA A 228 -7.49 -12.57 -2.75
C ALA A 228 -7.35 -12.65 -4.28
N MET A 229 -6.30 -12.04 -4.84
CA MET A 229 -6.00 -12.16 -6.28
C MET A 229 -5.78 -13.61 -6.73
N ARG A 230 -5.16 -14.44 -5.88
CA ARG A 230 -4.85 -15.85 -6.20
C ARG A 230 -6.06 -16.77 -6.06
N VAL A 231 -6.97 -16.49 -5.13
CA VAL A 231 -8.22 -17.26 -5.01
C VAL A 231 -9.17 -16.93 -6.17
N GLY A 232 -9.29 -15.65 -6.55
CA GLY A 232 -10.01 -15.27 -7.75
C GLY A 232 -10.70 -13.90 -7.67
N VAL A 233 -10.81 -13.24 -8.83
CA VAL A 233 -11.52 -11.96 -8.97
C VAL A 233 -13.01 -12.13 -8.67
N GLY A 234 -13.57 -11.21 -7.89
CA GLY A 234 -14.96 -11.22 -7.43
C GLY A 234 -15.24 -12.21 -6.30
N ARG A 235 -14.23 -12.92 -5.79
CA ARG A 235 -14.38 -13.78 -4.60
C ARG A 235 -14.04 -12.98 -3.36
N ARG A 236 -15.08 -12.61 -2.59
CA ARG A 236 -14.92 -12.10 -1.22
C ARG A 236 -14.48 -13.25 -0.31
N LEU A 237 -13.46 -12.99 0.52
CA LEU A 237 -12.92 -13.92 1.51
C LEU A 237 -13.25 -13.40 2.91
N GLU A 238 -13.97 -14.18 3.70
CA GLU A 238 -14.13 -13.92 5.13
C GLU A 238 -12.87 -14.36 5.89
N TRP A 239 -12.21 -13.43 6.54
CA TRP A 239 -10.88 -13.68 7.11
C TRP A 239 -10.93 -13.86 8.63
N ASP A 240 -10.20 -14.87 9.12
CA ASP A 240 -9.88 -15.07 10.53
C ASP A 240 -8.40 -14.72 10.72
N GLY A 241 -8.14 -13.42 10.96
CA GLY A 241 -6.79 -12.85 11.10
C GLY A 241 -5.90 -13.59 12.10
N PRO A 242 -6.31 -13.74 13.36
CA PRO A 242 -5.51 -14.44 14.37
C PRO A 242 -5.18 -15.90 14.03
N LYS A 243 -6.00 -16.56 13.19
CA LYS A 243 -5.74 -17.94 12.73
C LYS A 243 -5.19 -18.01 11.31
N MET A 244 -4.92 -16.86 10.68
CA MET A 244 -4.39 -16.74 9.32
C MET A 244 -5.12 -17.63 8.30
N ARG A 245 -6.45 -17.61 8.30
CA ARG A 245 -7.24 -18.45 7.39
C ARG A 245 -8.53 -17.79 6.91
N ALA A 246 -8.93 -18.15 5.69
CA ALA A 246 -10.27 -17.84 5.21
C ALA A 246 -11.28 -18.80 5.84
N LYS A 247 -12.44 -18.28 6.25
CA LYS A 247 -13.54 -19.04 6.86
C LYS A 247 -14.40 -19.75 5.81
N ASP A 248 -14.43 -19.20 4.61
CA ASP A 248 -15.33 -19.53 3.51
C ASP A 248 -14.61 -19.94 2.19
N ALA A 249 -13.28 -20.07 2.24
CA ALA A 249 -12.44 -20.47 1.11
C ALA A 249 -11.22 -21.30 1.59
N PRO A 250 -11.41 -22.57 1.99
CA PRO A 250 -10.31 -23.41 2.49
C PRO A 250 -9.15 -23.58 1.48
N GLU A 251 -9.42 -23.46 0.18
CA GLU A 251 -8.42 -23.46 -0.87
C GLU A 251 -7.37 -22.34 -0.73
N ALA A 252 -7.70 -21.24 -0.04
CA ALA A 252 -6.78 -20.14 0.21
C ALA A 252 -5.60 -20.55 1.12
N ALA A 253 -5.75 -21.62 1.91
CA ALA A 253 -4.73 -22.08 2.86
C ALA A 253 -3.39 -22.39 2.17
N GLN A 254 -3.43 -22.87 0.92
CA GLN A 254 -2.23 -23.18 0.13
C GLN A 254 -1.38 -21.92 -0.21
N TYR A 255 -1.95 -20.72 -0.10
CA TYR A 255 -1.26 -19.46 -0.36
C TYR A 255 -0.72 -18.80 0.91
N VAL A 256 -1.13 -19.30 2.07
CA VAL A 256 -0.76 -18.77 3.39
C VAL A 256 0.31 -19.64 4.02
N HIS A 257 0.16 -20.96 3.91
CA HIS A 257 1.11 -21.92 4.43
C HIS A 257 1.95 -22.52 3.30
N ARG A 258 3.24 -22.64 3.56
CA ARG A 258 4.18 -23.34 2.68
C ARG A 258 4.47 -24.71 3.25
N GLU A 259 4.41 -25.74 2.42
CA GLU A 259 5.02 -27.01 2.75
C GLU A 259 6.54 -26.86 2.70
N TYR A 260 7.16 -26.88 3.87
CA TYR A 260 8.61 -26.86 3.98
C TYR A 260 9.19 -28.20 3.58
N ARG A 261 10.37 -28.17 2.96
CA ARG A 261 11.12 -29.40 2.68
C ARG A 261 11.47 -30.06 4.00
N LYS A 262 11.34 -31.40 4.07
CA LYS A 262 11.69 -32.19 5.26
C LYS A 262 13.05 -31.77 5.85
N GLY A 263 13.06 -31.44 7.15
CA GLY A 263 14.24 -30.96 7.89
C GLY A 263 14.44 -29.43 7.89
N TRP A 264 13.52 -28.66 7.30
CA TRP A 264 13.52 -27.20 7.24
C TRP A 264 12.17 -26.61 7.68
N GLU A 265 11.42 -27.34 8.51
CA GLU A 265 10.16 -26.89 9.09
C GLU A 265 10.41 -25.72 10.06
N LEU A 266 9.52 -24.71 10.04
CA LEU A 266 9.53 -23.56 10.96
C LEU A 266 8.62 -23.79 12.17
#